data_AF-A0A539EDM7-F1
#
_entry.id   AF-A0A539EDM7-F1
#
_cell.length_a   1.000
_cell.length_b   1.000
_cell.length_c   1.000
_cell.angle_alpha   90.00
_cell.angle_beta   90.00
_cell.angle_gamma   90.00
#
_symmetry.space_group_name_H-M   'P 1'
#
loop_
_entity.id
_entity.type
_entity.pdbx_description
1 polymer ?
#
loop_
_entity_poly.entity_id
_entity_poly.type
_entity_poly.pdbx_seq_one_letter_code
_entity_poly.pdbx_strand_id
1 'polypeptide(L)' 'MKGLYPQEELAQLPAGFVVSEVVRLQVPGVDAERHLVIISAK' A
#
# COMPACT_ATOMS: atom_id res chain seq x y z
N MET A 1 7.67 8.63 -4.23
CA MET A 1 7.46 7.20 -3.94
C MET A 1 7.93 6.37 -5.12
N LYS A 2 9.00 5.56 -4.96
CA LYS A 2 9.59 4.71 -6.03
C LYS A 2 8.90 3.34 -6.16
N GLY A 3 7.60 3.28 -5.85
CA GLY A 3 6.88 2.02 -5.87
C GLY A 3 7.24 1.02 -4.79
N LEU A 4 8.14 1.34 -3.85
CA LEU A 4 8.40 0.50 -2.69
C LEU A 4 7.16 0.36 -1.79
N TYR A 5 7.10 -0.76 -1.08
CA TYR A 5 6.09 -1.03 -0.07
C TYR A 5 6.01 0.14 0.95
N PRO A 6 4.82 0.73 1.18
CA PRO A 6 4.67 1.99 1.92
C PRO A 6 4.74 1.82 3.45
N GLN A 7 5.82 1.24 3.98
CA GLN A 7 5.92 0.84 5.39
C GLN A 7 5.76 2.01 6.36
N GLU A 8 6.37 3.16 6.07
CA GLU A 8 6.32 4.35 6.94
C GLU A 8 4.92 4.98 7.01
N GLU A 9 4.15 4.88 5.93
CA GLU A 9 2.79 5.43 5.85
C GLU A 9 1.80 4.49 6.55
N LEU A 10 1.98 3.17 6.39
CA LEU A 10 1.18 2.17 7.10
C LEU A 10 1.45 2.19 8.61
N ALA A 11 2.68 2.50 9.03
CA ALA A 11 3.02 2.66 10.45
C ALA A 11 2.32 3.88 11.10
N GLN A 12 1.85 4.83 10.30
CA GLN A 12 1.13 6.03 10.76
C GLN A 12 -0.40 5.87 10.71
N LEU A 13 -0.91 4.67 10.38
CA LEU A 13 -2.35 4.43 10.35
C LEU A 13 -2.98 4.69 11.74
N PRO A 14 -4.07 5.47 11.80
CA PRO A 14 -4.76 5.74 13.06
C PRO A 14 -5.26 4.43 13.71
N ALA A 15 -5.31 4.44 15.04
CA ALA A 15 -5.93 3.34 15.78
C ALA A 15 -7.39 3.14 15.32
N GLY A 16 -7.76 1.89 15.02
CA GLY A 16 -9.07 1.54 14.47
C GLY A 16 -9.06 1.21 12.98
N PHE A 17 -7.97 1.46 12.27
CA PHE A 17 -7.77 1.00 10.90
C PHE A 17 -6.71 -0.10 10.84
N VAL A 18 -6.95 -1.11 10.01
CA VAL A 18 -6.00 -2.21 9.77
C VAL A 18 -5.81 -2.41 8.28
N VAL A 19 -4.57 -2.70 7.89
CA VAL A 19 -4.25 -3.12 6.53
C VAL A 19 -4.73 -4.54 6.36
N SER A 20 -5.70 -4.77 5.47
CA SER A 20 -6.22 -6.11 5.19
C SER A 20 -5.38 -6.82 4.14
N GLU A 21 -4.88 -6.09 3.14
CA GLU A 21 -4.12 -6.67 2.03
C GLU A 21 -3.24 -5.61 1.36
N VAL A 22 -2.10 -6.05 0.82
CA VAL A 22 -1.29 -5.22 -0.08
C VAL A 22 -0.95 -6.02 -1.33
N VAL A 23 -1.40 -5.51 -2.48
CA VAL A 23 -1.24 -6.17 -3.78
C VAL A 23 -0.26 -5.40 -4.63
N ARG A 24 0.80 -6.06 -5.11
CA ARG A 24 1.72 -5.48 -6.09
C ARG A 24 1.06 -5.49 -7.47
N LEU A 25 0.97 -4.32 -8.09
CA LEU A 25 0.40 -4.14 -9.42
C LEU A 25 1.52 -4.09 -10.47
N GLN A 26 1.32 -4.82 -11.56
CA GLN A 26 2.10 -4.64 -12.79
C GLN A 26 1.29 -3.71 -13.72
N VAL A 27 1.77 -2.49 -13.90
CA VAL A 27 1.10 -1.51 -14.77
C VAL A 27 1.86 -1.45 -16.10
N PRO A 28 1.23 -1.83 -17.23
CA PRO A 28 1.89 -1.79 -18.53
C PRO A 28 2.42 -0.40 -18.86
N GLY A 29 3.65 -0.32 -19.36
CA GLY A 29 4.29 0.94 -19.74
C GLY A 29 4.81 1.79 -18.57
N VAL A 30 4.75 1.29 -17.34
CA VAL A 30 5.30 1.98 -16.16
C VAL A 30 6.49 1.22 -15.61
N ASP A 31 7.69 1.81 -15.74
CA ASP A 31 8.94 1.27 -15.18
C ASP A 31 9.11 1.64 -13.69
N ALA A 32 8.05 1.41 -12.92
CA ALA A 32 8.04 1.67 -11.49
C ALA A 32 7.01 0.76 -10.81
N GLU A 33 7.36 0.28 -9.62
CA GLU A 33 6.47 -0.58 -8.85
C GLU A 33 5.22 0.19 -8.40
N ARG A 34 4.10 -0.53 -8.25
CA ARG A 34 2.84 0.01 -7.73
C ARG A 34 2.30 -0.98 -6.72
N HIS A 35 1.79 -0.46 -5.61
CA HIS A 35 1.17 -1.27 -4.56
C HIS A 35 -0.23 -0.71 -4.28
N LEU A 36 -1.23 -1.57 -4.33
CA LEU A 36 -2.59 -1.29 -3.87
C LEU A 36 -2.68 -1.74 -2.42
N VAL A 37 -2.98 -0.82 -1.51
CA VAL A 37 -3.20 -1.12 -0.10
C VAL A 37 -4.70 -1.11 0.17
N ILE A 38 -5.23 -2.21 0.70
CA ILE A 38 -6.60 -2.31 1.17
C ILE A 38 -6.61 -2.11 2.68
N ILE A 39 -7.43 -1.17 3.15
CA ILE A 39 -7.58 -0.82 4.56
C ILE A 39 -9.03 -1.06 4.95
N SER A 40 -9.23 -1.59 6.15
CA SER A 40 -10.54 -1.77 6.77
C SER A 40 -10.59 -1.06 8.12
N ALA A 41 -11.76 -0.57 8.48
CA ALA A 41 -12.03 -0.13 9.85
C ALA A 41 -12.40 -1.36 10.69
N LYS A 42 -11.90 -1.40 11.92
CA LYS A 42 -12.17 -2.44 12.90
C LYS A 42 -13.57 -2.30 13.49
#